data_AF-A0A9P4QJ96-F1
#
_entry.id   AF-A0A9P4QJ96-F1
#
_cell.length_a   1.000
_cell.length_b   1.000
_cell.length_c   1.000
_cell.angle_alpha   90.00
_cell.angle_beta   90.00
_cell.angle_gamma   90.00
#
_symmetry.space_group_name_H-M   'P 1'
#
loop_
_entity.id
_entity.type
_entity.pdbx_description
1 polymer ?
#
loop_
_entity_poly.entity_id
_entity_poly.type
_entity_poly.pdbx_seq_one_letter_code
_entity_poly.pdbx_strand_id
1 'polypeptide(L)'
;MVSQTLTTSTPPPPPPQWVLDLNSTPPSRVKSSALPDPPGFTSSTSTVQAGKKGKGVTSRKSPSQEEMDTLKLKKAWEVALAPAKQLPMNAFGMYMTGNSLQIFSIFMVLMLFKGPITAIIGIQNTFARFESQSEGMRDKMLGVKAVFIACNLAVLALGIWKVDQMGLLPTTRSDWLAWESAREPLERAYFVSS
;
A
#
# COMPACT_ATOMS: atom_id res chain seq x y z
N MET A 1 55.57 65.22 42.15
CA MET A 1 54.10 65.28 42.24
C MET A 1 53.56 65.24 40.82
N VAL A 2 53.36 64.03 40.27
CA VAL A 2 52.03 63.44 39.96
C VAL A 2 51.10 64.39 39.20
N SER A 3 50.89 64.12 37.91
CA SER A 3 49.54 63.98 37.31
C SER A 3 49.70 63.68 35.80
N GLN A 4 49.50 62.43 35.39
CA GLN A 4 48.24 61.82 34.93
C GLN A 4 48.29 61.62 33.41
N THR A 5 48.42 60.37 33.01
CA THR A 5 48.31 59.86 31.65
C THR A 5 46.86 59.95 31.17
N LEU A 6 46.56 60.90 30.29
CA LEU A 6 45.28 60.96 29.59
C LEU A 6 45.28 59.91 28.47
N THR A 7 44.70 58.75 28.75
CA THR A 7 44.36 57.76 27.73
C THR A 7 43.16 58.28 26.94
N THR A 8 43.35 58.54 25.66
CA THR A 8 42.28 58.84 24.71
C THR A 8 41.44 57.58 24.48
N SER A 9 40.37 57.44 25.25
CA SER A 9 39.35 56.40 25.06
C SER A 9 38.57 56.66 23.76
N THR A 10 38.95 56.00 22.68
CA THR A 10 38.13 55.93 21.46
C THR A 10 36.83 55.15 21.76
N PRO A 11 35.63 55.68 21.44
CA PRO A 11 34.40 54.96 21.68
C PRO A 11 34.34 53.65 20.85
N PRO A 12 33.71 52.58 21.38
CA PRO A 12 33.61 51.31 20.68
C PRO A 12 32.79 51.43 19.38
N PRO A 13 33.09 50.63 18.34
CA PRO A 13 32.34 50.64 17.09
C PRO A 13 30.88 50.23 17.32
N PRO A 14 29.93 50.80 16.58
CA PRO A 14 28.52 50.46 16.72
C PRO A 14 28.28 48.97 16.40
N PRO A 15 27.30 48.33 17.07
CA PRO A 15 26.98 46.93 16.83
C PRO A 15 26.50 46.70 15.39
N PRO A 16 26.73 45.50 14.84
CA PRO A 16 26.30 45.16 13.49
C PRO A 16 24.77 45.11 13.40
N GLN A 17 24.24 45.49 12.23
CA GLN A 17 22.79 45.72 12.04
C GLN A 17 21.93 44.49 12.36
N TRP A 18 22.41 43.28 12.09
CA TRP A 18 21.68 42.05 12.43
C TRP A 18 21.43 41.88 13.93
N VAL A 19 22.30 42.42 14.80
CA VAL A 19 22.11 42.40 16.27
C VAL A 19 21.04 43.40 16.70
N LEU A 20 20.99 44.56 16.03
CA LEU A 20 19.94 45.57 16.27
C LEU A 20 18.57 45.07 15.78
N ASP A 21 18.55 44.34 14.67
CA ASP A 21 17.34 43.79 14.06
C ASP A 21 16.73 42.61 14.84
N LEU A 22 17.50 41.93 15.69
CA LEU A 22 16.97 40.89 16.59
C LEU A 22 16.15 41.48 17.76
N ASN A 23 16.49 42.68 18.20
CA ASN A 23 15.84 43.36 19.33
C ASN A 23 14.77 44.37 18.89
N SER A 24 14.68 44.67 17.59
CA SER A 24 13.61 45.51 17.05
C SER A 24 12.35 44.66 16.86
N THR A 25 11.18 45.25 17.15
CA THR A 25 9.91 44.61 16.80
C THR A 25 9.81 44.56 15.28
N PRO A 26 9.64 43.37 14.67
CA PRO A 26 9.66 43.26 13.22
C PRO A 26 8.52 44.10 12.62
N PRO A 27 8.81 44.98 11.63
CA PRO A 27 7.74 45.70 10.95
C PRO A 27 6.80 44.68 10.30
N SER A 28 5.49 44.91 10.42
CA SER A 28 4.46 44.09 9.79
C SER A 28 4.80 43.86 8.32
N ARG A 29 5.16 42.62 7.96
CA ARG A 29 5.53 42.23 6.60
C ARG A 29 4.45 42.69 5.64
N VAL A 30 4.78 43.64 4.76
CA VAL A 30 3.95 43.96 3.61
C VAL A 30 3.86 42.71 2.73
N LYS A 31 2.63 42.25 2.53
CA LYS A 31 2.32 41.09 1.69
C LYS A 31 2.64 41.45 0.24
N SER A 32 3.84 41.17 -0.23
CA SER A 32 4.23 41.32 -1.63
C SER A 32 3.55 40.22 -2.44
N SER A 33 2.34 40.49 -2.91
CA SER A 33 1.53 39.60 -3.78
C SER A 33 2.10 39.41 -5.19
N ALA A 34 3.28 39.96 -5.48
CA ALA A 34 3.89 39.98 -6.81
C ALA A 34 5.06 39.01 -6.98
N LEU A 35 5.50 38.33 -5.92
CA LEU A 35 6.58 37.33 -5.99
C LEU A 35 5.98 35.93 -5.81
N PRO A 36 6.20 34.99 -6.75
CA PRO A 36 5.76 33.62 -6.60
C PRO A 36 6.55 32.91 -5.50
N ASP A 37 5.85 32.16 -4.65
CA ASP A 37 6.47 31.37 -3.59
C ASP A 37 7.39 30.27 -4.18
N PRO A 38 8.52 29.97 -3.53
CA PRO A 38 9.44 28.95 -4.03
C PRO A 38 8.80 27.55 -3.98
N PRO A 39 9.10 26.67 -4.96
CA PRO A 39 8.51 25.34 -5.03
C PRO A 39 8.86 24.52 -3.78
N GLY A 40 7.84 24.10 -3.03
CA GLY A 40 7.97 23.30 -1.80
C GLY A 40 7.77 24.07 -0.49
N PHE A 41 7.52 25.38 -0.52
CA PHE A 41 7.22 26.14 0.70
C PHE A 41 5.78 25.89 1.18
N THR A 42 5.62 25.15 2.27
CA THR A 42 4.37 25.04 3.01
C THR A 42 4.50 25.84 4.31
N SER A 43 3.73 26.91 4.48
CA SER A 43 3.74 27.73 5.69
C SER A 43 3.25 26.92 6.89
N SER A 44 4.17 26.37 7.67
CA SER A 44 3.89 25.65 8.90
C SER A 44 3.56 26.65 10.02
N THR A 45 2.30 27.00 10.20
CA THR A 45 1.80 27.50 11.49
C THR A 45 0.52 26.78 11.83
N SER A 46 0.67 25.83 12.73
CA SER A 46 -0.31 24.88 13.21
C SER A 46 -1.21 25.49 14.30
N THR A 47 -2.52 25.19 14.17
CA THR A 47 -3.49 24.86 15.24
C THR A 47 -3.73 25.86 16.39
N VAL A 48 -4.95 26.43 16.49
CA VAL A 48 -5.98 26.15 17.54
C VAL A 48 -7.19 27.12 17.37
N GLN A 49 -8.38 26.51 17.23
CA GLN A 49 -9.76 26.96 17.54
C GLN A 49 -10.46 28.16 16.88
N ALA A 50 -11.55 27.79 16.17
CA ALA A 50 -12.93 28.27 16.31
C ALA A 50 -13.29 29.76 16.03
N GLY A 51 -14.16 29.93 15.04
CA GLY A 51 -15.22 30.96 15.08
C GLY A 51 -15.14 32.09 14.07
N LYS A 52 -15.94 31.95 13.00
CA LYS A 52 -16.61 33.02 12.23
C LYS A 52 -15.77 34.11 11.52
N LYS A 53 -15.76 33.96 10.19
CA LYS A 53 -15.96 34.99 9.13
C LYS A 53 -15.04 36.22 9.14
N GLY A 54 -13.95 36.11 8.38
CA GLY A 54 -13.28 37.23 7.72
C GLY A 54 -13.08 36.88 6.24
N LYS A 55 -13.71 37.64 5.35
CA LYS A 55 -13.82 37.38 3.90
C LYS A 55 -12.46 37.61 3.23
N GLY A 56 -11.78 36.52 2.91
CA GLY A 56 -10.55 36.47 2.12
C GLY A 56 -10.09 35.04 1.87
N VAL A 57 -11.05 34.11 1.81
CA VAL A 57 -10.84 32.70 1.48
C VAL A 57 -11.00 32.62 -0.03
N THR A 58 -9.88 32.57 -0.77
CA THR A 58 -9.92 31.81 -2.03
C THR A 58 -10.36 30.42 -1.62
N SER A 59 -11.61 30.11 -1.93
CA SER A 59 -12.15 28.76 -1.83
C SER A 59 -11.04 27.83 -2.24
N ARG A 60 -10.65 26.90 -1.37
CA ARG A 60 -9.98 25.67 -1.83
C ARG A 60 -10.87 25.21 -2.96
N LYS A 61 -10.45 25.45 -4.21
CA LYS A 61 -11.27 25.12 -5.37
C LYS A 61 -11.56 23.66 -5.15
N SER A 62 -12.83 23.29 -5.00
CA SER A 62 -13.22 21.89 -4.94
C SER A 62 -12.45 21.27 -6.11
N PRO A 63 -11.46 20.40 -5.83
CA PRO A 63 -10.55 19.92 -6.86
C PRO A 63 -11.44 19.42 -7.98
N SER A 64 -11.13 19.85 -9.21
CA SER A 64 -11.99 19.57 -10.35
C SER A 64 -12.36 18.09 -10.30
N GLN A 65 -13.62 17.76 -10.59
CA GLN A 65 -14.10 16.37 -10.58
C GLN A 65 -13.09 15.45 -11.32
N GLU A 66 -12.48 16.00 -12.38
CA GLU A 66 -11.44 15.38 -13.21
C GLU A 66 -10.10 15.14 -12.47
N GLU A 67 -9.62 16.08 -11.64
CA GLU A 67 -8.41 15.90 -10.82
C GLU A 67 -8.64 14.87 -9.72
N MET A 68 -9.85 14.84 -9.14
CA MET A 68 -10.24 13.82 -8.17
C MET A 68 -10.38 12.43 -8.80
N ASP A 69 -10.91 12.37 -10.03
CA ASP A 69 -11.09 11.13 -10.77
C ASP A 69 -9.74 10.53 -11.21
N THR A 70 -8.77 11.36 -11.62
CA THR A 70 -7.41 10.88 -11.93
C THR A 70 -6.66 10.35 -10.70
N LEU A 71 -6.81 11.01 -9.54
CA LEU A 71 -6.25 10.54 -8.28
C LEU A 71 -6.89 9.23 -7.81
N LYS A 72 -8.22 9.10 -7.93
CA LYS A 72 -8.95 7.85 -7.64
C LYS A 72 -8.52 6.73 -8.57
N LEU A 73 -8.34 7.01 -9.86
CA LEU A 73 -7.88 6.02 -10.83
C LEU A 73 -6.47 5.52 -10.50
N LYS A 74 -5.53 6.42 -10.19
CA LYS A 74 -4.17 6.03 -9.78
C LYS A 74 -4.19 5.18 -8.52
N LYS A 75 -5.02 5.54 -7.53
CA LYS A 75 -5.17 4.74 -6.31
C LYS A 75 -5.83 3.39 -6.59
N ALA A 76 -6.83 3.34 -7.48
CA ALA A 76 -7.51 2.11 -7.87
C ALA A 76 -6.55 1.14 -8.59
N TRP A 77 -5.65 1.65 -9.44
CA TRP A 77 -4.57 0.86 -10.04
C TRP A 77 -3.61 0.29 -8.99
N GLU A 78 -3.21 1.07 -8.00
CA GLU A 78 -2.37 0.57 -6.90
C GLU A 78 -3.08 -0.51 -6.07
N VAL A 79 -4.38 -0.35 -5.84
CA VAL A 79 -5.21 -1.36 -5.15
C VAL A 79 -5.35 -2.62 -6.00
N ALA A 80 -5.53 -2.48 -7.31
CA ALA A 80 -5.63 -3.62 -8.23
C ALA A 80 -4.33 -4.44 -8.28
N LEU A 81 -3.17 -3.78 -8.23
CA LEU A 81 -1.87 -4.44 -8.19
C LEU A 81 -1.46 -4.93 -6.78
N ALA A 82 -2.20 -4.61 -5.72
CA ALA A 82 -1.83 -5.00 -4.36
C ALA A 82 -1.66 -6.53 -4.20
N PRO A 83 -2.57 -7.39 -4.71
CA PRO A 83 -2.40 -8.85 -4.63
C PRO A 83 -1.14 -9.34 -5.37
N ALA A 84 -0.79 -8.71 -6.48
CA ALA A 84 0.42 -9.03 -7.24
C ALA A 84 1.72 -8.70 -6.47
N LYS A 85 1.70 -7.68 -5.60
CA LYS A 85 2.85 -7.37 -4.74
C LYS A 85 3.01 -8.38 -3.60
N GLN A 86 1.94 -9.06 -3.20
CA GLN A 86 1.98 -10.12 -2.18
C GLN A 86 2.46 -11.47 -2.75
N LEU A 87 2.32 -11.68 -4.07
CA LEU A 87 2.72 -12.91 -4.77
C LEU A 87 4.16 -13.34 -4.48
N PRO A 88 5.19 -12.46 -4.58
CA PRO A 88 6.57 -12.83 -4.29
C PRO A 88 6.76 -13.32 -2.86
N MET A 89 6.09 -12.68 -1.89
CA MET A 89 6.17 -13.08 -0.49
C MET A 89 5.55 -14.47 -0.27
N ASN A 90 4.38 -14.70 -0.86
CA ASN A 90 3.72 -16.01 -0.80
C ASN A 90 4.56 -17.10 -1.49
N ALA A 91 5.06 -16.82 -2.69
CA ALA A 91 5.87 -17.75 -3.47
C ALA A 91 7.20 -18.09 -2.76
N PHE A 92 7.89 -17.09 -2.19
CA PHE A 92 9.11 -17.31 -1.43
C PHE A 92 8.87 -18.12 -0.16
N GLY A 93 7.80 -17.83 0.58
CA GLY A 93 7.41 -18.64 1.74
C GLY A 93 7.13 -20.10 1.34
N MET A 94 6.43 -20.31 0.23
CA MET A 94 6.13 -21.64 -0.30
C MET A 94 7.38 -22.37 -0.82
N TYR A 95 8.40 -21.64 -1.27
CA TYR A 95 9.70 -22.19 -1.65
C TYR A 95 10.50 -22.64 -0.41
N MET A 96 10.54 -21.81 0.64
CA MET A 96 11.35 -22.09 1.85
C MET A 96 10.73 -23.16 2.76
N THR A 97 9.41 -23.25 2.85
CA THR A 97 8.71 -24.27 3.68
C THR A 97 8.81 -25.69 3.12
N GLY A 98 9.27 -25.86 1.87
CA GLY A 98 9.40 -27.19 1.25
C GLY A 98 8.06 -27.88 0.98
N ASN A 99 8.10 -29.20 0.76
CA ASN A 99 6.91 -30.03 0.44
C ASN A 99 6.42 -30.86 1.63
N SER A 100 6.78 -30.46 2.85
CA SER A 100 6.46 -31.25 4.05
C SER A 100 4.98 -31.13 4.42
N LEU A 101 4.31 -32.27 4.52
CA LEU A 101 2.91 -32.43 4.91
C LEU A 101 2.78 -32.23 6.42
N GLN A 102 2.77 -30.97 6.86
CA GLN A 102 2.50 -30.58 8.24
C GLN A 102 1.11 -29.95 8.35
N ILE A 103 0.47 -30.08 9.52
CA ILE A 103 -0.80 -29.41 9.83
C ILE A 103 -0.73 -27.90 9.53
N PHE A 104 0.44 -27.30 9.80
CA PHE A 104 0.71 -25.89 9.52
C PHE A 104 0.61 -25.56 8.02
N SER A 105 1.11 -26.45 7.15
CA SER A 105 1.07 -26.31 5.69
C SER A 105 -0.37 -26.30 5.17
N ILE A 106 -1.23 -27.19 5.69
CA ILE A 106 -2.65 -27.28 5.30
C ILE A 106 -3.40 -26.00 5.71
N PHE A 107 -3.21 -25.54 6.94
CA PHE A 107 -3.87 -24.33 7.45
C PHE A 107 -3.45 -23.07 6.67
N MET A 108 -2.16 -22.92 6.40
CA MET A 108 -1.61 -21.79 5.65
C MET A 108 -2.14 -21.75 4.22
N VAL A 109 -2.22 -22.90 3.56
CA VAL A 109 -2.83 -23.05 2.22
C VAL A 109 -4.32 -22.70 2.23
N LEU A 110 -5.10 -23.15 3.21
CA LEU A 110 -6.53 -22.79 3.31
C LEU A 110 -6.75 -21.29 3.47
N MET A 111 -5.96 -20.62 4.32
CA MET A 111 -6.01 -19.15 4.43
C MET A 111 -5.51 -18.44 3.16
N LEU A 112 -4.52 -19.02 2.47
CA LEU A 112 -4.02 -18.52 1.18
C LEU A 112 -5.12 -18.56 0.11
N PHE A 113 -6.02 -19.55 0.11
CA PHE A 113 -7.19 -19.57 -0.79
C PHE A 113 -8.31 -18.64 -0.35
N LYS A 114 -8.57 -18.59 0.96
CA LYS A 114 -9.69 -17.80 1.49
C LYS A 114 -9.50 -16.30 1.25
N GLY A 115 -8.27 -15.81 1.30
CA GLY A 115 -7.94 -14.40 0.99
C GLY A 115 -8.42 -13.97 -0.40
N PRO A 116 -7.88 -14.52 -1.50
CA PRO A 116 -8.27 -14.19 -2.86
C PRO A 116 -9.76 -14.40 -3.15
N ILE A 117 -10.36 -15.47 -2.62
CA ILE A 117 -11.81 -15.73 -2.81
C ILE A 117 -12.64 -14.61 -2.19
N THR A 118 -12.35 -14.25 -0.94
CA THR A 118 -13.06 -13.14 -0.26
C THR A 118 -12.80 -11.79 -0.92
N ALA A 119 -11.61 -11.58 -1.48
CA ALA A 119 -11.25 -10.38 -2.23
C ALA A 119 -12.06 -10.25 -3.53
N ILE A 120 -12.24 -11.34 -4.27
CA ILE A 120 -13.05 -11.36 -5.50
C ILE A 120 -14.53 -11.13 -5.18
N ILE A 121 -15.09 -11.81 -4.17
CA ILE A 121 -16.48 -11.63 -3.75
C ILE A 121 -16.72 -10.21 -3.25
N GLY A 122 -15.75 -9.65 -2.51
CA GLY A 122 -15.80 -8.30 -1.95
C GLY A 122 -15.45 -7.18 -2.94
N ILE A 123 -15.28 -7.45 -4.23
CA ILE A 123 -14.76 -6.48 -5.20
C ILE A 123 -15.59 -5.20 -5.25
N GLN A 124 -16.92 -5.30 -5.13
CA GLN A 124 -17.79 -4.13 -5.12
C GLN A 124 -17.52 -3.25 -3.89
N ASN A 125 -17.27 -3.85 -2.72
CA ASN A 125 -16.96 -3.11 -1.51
C ASN A 125 -15.57 -2.45 -1.58
N THR A 126 -14.58 -3.14 -2.18
CA THR A 126 -13.23 -2.59 -2.39
C THR A 126 -13.24 -1.40 -3.35
N PHE A 127 -14.06 -1.44 -4.39
CA PHE A 127 -14.13 -0.38 -5.40
C PHE A 127 -15.25 0.65 -5.17
N ALA A 128 -16.15 0.45 -4.20
CA ALA A 128 -17.24 1.37 -3.88
C ALA A 128 -16.75 2.79 -3.55
N ARG A 129 -15.52 2.92 -3.01
CA ARG A 129 -14.91 4.23 -2.67
C ARG A 129 -14.35 4.97 -3.89
N PHE A 130 -14.26 4.30 -5.04
CA PHE A 130 -13.68 4.83 -6.27
C PHE A 130 -14.70 5.00 -7.40
N GLU A 131 -15.95 4.53 -7.24
CA GLU A 131 -17.01 4.76 -8.22
C GLU A 131 -17.43 6.24 -8.19
N SER A 132 -17.03 7.00 -9.22
CA SER A 132 -17.57 8.32 -9.53
C SER A 132 -18.47 8.24 -10.76
N GLN A 133 -19.51 9.07 -10.79
CA GLN A 133 -20.56 9.13 -11.82
C GLN A 133 -20.09 9.55 -13.23
N SER A 134 -18.77 9.66 -13.48
CA SER A 134 -18.22 10.05 -14.78
C SER A 134 -18.22 8.85 -15.73
N GLU A 135 -18.93 8.98 -16.86
CA GLU A 135 -19.04 7.95 -17.91
C GLU A 135 -17.67 7.43 -18.37
N GLY A 136 -16.68 8.31 -18.57
CA GLY A 136 -15.33 7.93 -18.99
C GLY A 136 -14.49 7.23 -17.90
N MET A 137 -14.90 7.31 -16.64
CA MET A 137 -14.21 6.66 -15.51
C MET A 137 -14.65 5.19 -15.38
N ARG A 138 -15.92 4.89 -15.69
CA ARG A 138 -16.48 3.53 -15.61
C ARG A 138 -15.73 2.52 -16.48
N ASP A 139 -15.40 2.89 -17.72
CA ASP A 139 -14.62 2.03 -18.63
C ASP A 139 -13.21 1.75 -18.10
N LYS A 140 -12.54 2.78 -17.56
CA LYS A 140 -11.22 2.59 -16.95
C LYS A 140 -11.29 1.77 -15.66
N MET A 141 -12.36 1.91 -14.88
CA MET A 141 -12.60 1.12 -13.67
C MET A 141 -12.86 -0.35 -13.98
N LEU A 142 -13.55 -0.66 -15.07
CA LEU A 142 -13.75 -2.04 -15.55
C LEU A 142 -12.42 -2.74 -15.81
N GLY A 143 -11.49 -2.05 -16.50
CA GLY A 143 -10.13 -2.55 -16.70
C GLY A 143 -9.38 -2.81 -15.38
N VAL A 144 -9.49 -1.89 -14.42
CA VAL A 144 -8.87 -2.03 -13.09
C VAL A 144 -9.47 -3.20 -12.29
N LYS A 145 -10.80 -3.36 -12.32
CA LYS A 145 -11.50 -4.51 -11.69
C LYS A 145 -11.06 -5.82 -12.33
N ALA A 146 -10.92 -5.88 -13.66
CA ALA A 146 -10.44 -7.07 -14.37
C ALA A 146 -9.00 -7.45 -13.97
N VAL A 147 -8.10 -6.48 -13.89
CA VAL A 147 -6.71 -6.70 -13.42
C VAL A 147 -6.70 -7.22 -11.98
N PHE A 148 -7.50 -6.64 -11.09
CA PHE A 148 -7.61 -7.12 -9.71
C PHE A 148 -8.07 -8.58 -9.63
N ILE A 149 -9.08 -8.97 -10.43
CA ILE A 149 -9.54 -10.38 -10.50
C ILE A 149 -8.41 -11.26 -11.04
N ALA A 150 -7.74 -10.87 -12.13
CA ALA A 150 -6.64 -11.63 -12.71
C ALA A 150 -5.48 -11.85 -11.71
N CYS A 151 -5.10 -10.82 -10.95
CA CYS A 151 -4.08 -10.94 -9.92
C CYS A 151 -4.50 -11.89 -8.78
N ASN A 152 -5.75 -11.83 -8.32
CA ASN A 152 -6.24 -12.77 -7.30
C ASN A 152 -6.32 -14.21 -7.83
N LEU A 153 -6.71 -14.40 -9.10
CA LEU A 153 -6.68 -15.71 -9.75
C LEU A 153 -5.26 -16.26 -9.90
N ALA A 154 -4.27 -15.40 -10.18
CA ALA A 154 -2.87 -15.82 -10.21
C ALA A 154 -2.38 -16.31 -8.84
N VAL A 155 -2.74 -15.61 -7.74
CA VAL A 155 -2.45 -16.08 -6.37
C VAL A 155 -3.13 -17.43 -6.11
N LEU A 156 -4.39 -17.56 -6.50
CA LEU A 156 -5.16 -18.79 -6.33
C LEU A 156 -4.54 -19.95 -7.11
N ALA A 157 -4.13 -19.73 -8.36
CA ALA A 157 -3.48 -20.73 -9.21
C ALA A 157 -2.14 -21.22 -8.61
N LEU A 158 -1.34 -20.33 -8.04
CA LEU A 158 -0.13 -20.71 -7.31
C LEU A 158 -0.44 -21.58 -6.08
N GLY A 159 -1.52 -21.25 -5.36
CA GLY A 159 -2.04 -22.08 -4.28
C GLY A 159 -2.38 -23.50 -4.76
N ILE A 160 -3.16 -23.62 -5.84
CA ILE A 160 -3.57 -24.92 -6.42
C ILE A 160 -2.35 -25.74 -6.79
N TRP A 161 -1.41 -25.13 -7.51
CA TRP A 161 -0.16 -25.80 -7.90
C TRP A 161 0.60 -26.34 -6.68
N LYS A 162 0.65 -25.60 -5.57
CA LYS A 162 1.32 -26.09 -4.35
C LYS A 162 0.55 -27.21 -3.65
N VAL A 163 -0.79 -27.18 -3.61
CA VAL A 163 -1.59 -28.27 -3.03
C VAL A 163 -1.42 -29.56 -3.82
N ASP A 164 -1.33 -29.44 -5.15
CA ASP A 164 -1.00 -30.52 -6.05
C ASP A 164 0.41 -31.09 -5.76
N GLN A 165 1.42 -30.22 -5.61
CA GLN A 165 2.76 -30.65 -5.18
C GLN A 165 2.77 -31.34 -3.80
N MET A 166 1.92 -30.89 -2.87
CA MET A 166 1.77 -31.50 -1.54
C MET A 166 0.98 -32.82 -1.54
N GLY A 167 0.35 -33.23 -2.65
CA GLY A 167 -0.43 -34.48 -2.72
C GLY A 167 -1.72 -34.46 -1.91
N LEU A 168 -2.27 -33.27 -1.63
CA LEU A 168 -3.51 -33.10 -0.86
C LEU A 168 -4.77 -33.11 -1.75
N LEU A 169 -4.61 -32.99 -3.07
CA LEU A 169 -5.73 -33.10 -3.99
C LEU A 169 -6.06 -34.58 -4.20
N PRO A 170 -7.36 -34.96 -4.22
CA PRO A 170 -7.79 -36.32 -4.53
C PRO A 170 -7.65 -36.63 -6.04
N THR A 171 -6.46 -36.41 -6.59
CA THR A 171 -6.12 -36.58 -8.01
C THR A 171 -5.33 -37.85 -8.27
N THR A 172 -4.76 -38.48 -7.23
CA THR A 172 -3.91 -39.66 -7.35
C THR A 172 -4.73 -40.93 -7.15
N ARG A 173 -4.41 -42.02 -7.87
CA ARG A 173 -5.09 -43.32 -7.68
C ARG A 173 -5.01 -43.84 -6.24
N SER A 174 -3.96 -43.49 -5.49
CA SER A 174 -3.84 -43.81 -4.07
C SER A 174 -5.00 -43.27 -3.24
N ASP A 175 -5.54 -42.11 -3.61
CA ASP A 175 -6.64 -41.45 -2.90
C ASP A 175 -7.96 -42.22 -3.07
N TRP A 176 -8.04 -43.03 -4.13
CA TRP A 176 -9.21 -43.83 -4.51
C TRP A 176 -9.01 -45.33 -4.28
N LEU A 177 -7.81 -45.74 -3.85
CA LEU A 177 -7.45 -47.15 -3.66
C LEU A 177 -8.37 -47.85 -2.66
N ALA A 178 -8.88 -47.12 -1.66
CA ALA A 178 -9.83 -47.65 -0.69
C ALA A 178 -11.16 -48.12 -1.32
N TRP A 179 -11.50 -47.63 -2.52
CA TRP A 179 -12.69 -48.01 -3.28
C TRP A 179 -12.37 -48.82 -4.54
N GLU A 180 -11.10 -49.12 -4.83
CA GLU A 180 -10.73 -49.95 -5.98
C GLU A 180 -10.88 -51.44 -5.62
N SER A 181 -11.59 -52.20 -6.46
CA SER A 181 -11.81 -53.62 -6.23
C SER A 181 -10.50 -54.41 -6.30
N ALA A 182 -10.30 -55.33 -5.35
CA ALA A 182 -9.15 -56.23 -5.39
C ALA A 182 -9.19 -57.07 -6.67
N ARG A 183 -8.03 -57.25 -7.30
CA ARG A 183 -7.91 -58.06 -8.51
C ARG A 183 -8.04 -59.54 -8.14
N GLU A 184 -9.11 -60.19 -8.56
CA GLU A 184 -9.29 -61.62 -8.33
C GLU A 184 -8.37 -62.43 -9.26
N PRO A 185 -7.49 -63.30 -8.72
CA PRO A 185 -6.67 -64.16 -9.55
C PRO A 185 -7.53 -65.28 -10.16
N LEU A 186 -7.40 -65.49 -11.47
CA LEU A 186 -8.10 -66.58 -12.19
C LEU A 186 -7.60 -67.97 -11.81
N GLU A 187 -6.32 -68.10 -11.45
CA GLU A 187 -5.69 -69.38 -11.10
C GLU A 187 -4.74 -69.20 -9.89
N ARG A 188 -4.67 -70.21 -9.01
CA ARG A 188 -3.81 -70.22 -7.83
C ARG A 188 -2.94 -71.48 -7.85
N ALA A 189 -1.61 -71.31 -7.95
CA ALA A 189 -0.65 -72.39 -7.81
C ALA A 189 -0.21 -72.51 -6.34
N TYR A 190 -0.08 -73.73 -5.84
CA TYR A 190 0.37 -74.00 -4.47
C TYR A 190 1.79 -74.56 -4.52
N PHE A 191 2.70 -73.97 -3.74
CA PHE A 191 4.03 -74.53 -3.55
C PHE A 191 3.95 -75.67 -2.53
N VAL A 192 4.36 -76.86 -2.92
CA VAL A 192 4.53 -78.02 -2.02
C VAL A 192 6.01 -78.11 -1.71
N SER A 193 6.41 -77.85 -0.46
CA SER A 193 7.77 -78.15 0.00
C SER A 193 7.91 -79.66 0.15
N SER A 194 8.76 -80.27 -0.66
CA SER A 194 9.17 -81.68 -0.58
C SER A 194 10.02 -81.96 0.65
#